data_AF-A0A537GXA5-F1
#
_entry.id   AF-A0A537GXA5-F1
#
_cell.length_a   1.000
_cell.length_b   1.000
_cell.length_c   1.000
_cell.angle_alpha   90.00
_cell.angle_beta   90.00
_cell.angle_gamma   90.00
#
_symmetry.space_group_name_H-M   'P 1'
#
loop_
_entity.id
_entity.type
_entity.pdbx_description
1 polymer ?
#
loop_
_entity_poly.entity_id
_entity_poly.type
_entity_poly.pdbx_seq_one_letter_code
_entity_poly.pdbx_strand_id
1 'polypeptide(L)'
;MTRETVLTIVTLCLAVFEVSVLTVLAFFPYLPDPGFSNLNVSLYLLLAPLSALFLLGLLYAWLVKLGASAAVRRSVAFKSFLQFLSVPFRNLISSIRAVSLSDSARTFKILSHPRLLLAVSLVTSSLLAFVPYRPDLNPSGALVGVDSPTYVTWISQMTSKPPVQALQYSFVTGLDGSRPLLLILLYLVASTGISPDLIIEYLPIVLAPLLSLSSYVFVRYGHGSANFAALAALFTPLSFYVTVGMWGGYYANMLGLIEAYLFLTFLLLFSKSPSTTRYGAMFALSIVLFLTHPWTWVLIITTSLFFAVSLWKETRRSIHLKSVIVIISGGIVLDVLKSSVFAQCVCNPNGSRGLGNKGAYNRASGLFLDQSGRCAALYSRRTIRELADPRAWTIVCLCVTIQRSVRAPA
;
A
#
# COMPACT_ATOMS: atom_id res chain seq x y z
N MET A 1 -28.12 -25.90 15.91
CA MET A 1 -26.89 -25.09 15.77
C MET A 1 -27.22 -23.88 14.91
N THR A 2 -27.06 -22.65 15.39
CA THR A 2 -27.44 -21.47 14.59
C THR A 2 -26.43 -21.26 13.46
N ARG A 3 -26.87 -20.65 12.34
CA ARG A 3 -26.02 -20.32 11.18
C ARG A 3 -24.77 -19.51 11.57
N GLU A 4 -24.90 -18.72 12.63
CA GLU A 4 -23.83 -17.91 13.21
C GLU A 4 -22.78 -18.79 13.90
N THR A 5 -23.20 -19.77 14.69
CA THR A 5 -22.30 -20.74 15.33
C THR A 5 -21.49 -21.52 14.28
N VAL A 6 -22.12 -21.91 13.17
CA VAL A 6 -21.43 -22.61 12.08
C VAL A 6 -20.36 -21.72 11.45
N LEU A 7 -20.69 -20.47 11.11
CA LEU A 7 -19.75 -19.53 10.51
C LEU A 7 -18.55 -19.26 11.44
N THR A 8 -18.81 -19.01 12.73
CA THR A 8 -17.76 -18.76 13.72
C THR A 8 -16.84 -19.96 13.88
N ILE A 9 -17.39 -21.18 13.94
CA ILE A 9 -16.58 -22.40 14.02
C ILE A 9 -15.75 -22.60 12.75
N VAL A 10 -16.32 -22.39 11.56
CA VAL A 10 -15.57 -22.48 10.30
C VAL A 10 -14.42 -21.48 10.28
N THR A 11 -14.66 -20.21 10.66
CA THR A 11 -13.60 -19.20 10.72
C THR A 11 -12.53 -19.54 11.76
N LEU A 12 -12.91 -20.04 12.94
CA LEU A 12 -11.97 -20.45 13.97
C LEU A 12 -11.12 -21.66 13.50
N CYS A 13 -11.76 -22.66 12.88
CA CYS A 13 -11.06 -23.82 12.33
C CYS A 13 -10.08 -23.42 11.24
N LEU A 14 -10.47 -22.51 10.33
CA LEU A 14 -9.56 -21.98 9.30
C LEU A 14 -8.40 -21.21 9.92
N ALA A 15 -8.65 -20.38 10.94
CA ALA A 15 -7.60 -19.63 11.62
C ALA A 15 -6.64 -20.55 12.39
N VAL A 16 -7.15 -21.56 13.09
CA VAL A 16 -6.32 -22.57 13.80
C VAL A 16 -5.53 -23.39 12.79
N PHE A 17 -6.13 -23.77 11.66
CA PHE A 17 -5.45 -24.46 10.57
C PHE A 17 -4.31 -23.60 10.04
N GLU A 18 -4.55 -22.35 9.66
CA GLU A 18 -3.51 -21.43 9.18
C GLU A 18 -2.39 -21.23 10.21
N VAL A 19 -2.74 -20.97 11.47
CA VAL A 19 -1.73 -20.85 12.54
C VAL A 19 -0.92 -22.14 12.70
N SER A 20 -1.55 -23.30 12.58
CA SER A 20 -0.86 -24.59 12.68
C SER A 20 0.07 -24.82 11.49
N VAL A 21 -0.40 -24.56 10.27
CA VAL A 21 0.41 -24.61 9.06
C VAL A 21 1.60 -23.68 9.18
N LEU A 22 1.38 -22.43 9.59
CA LEU A 22 2.46 -21.45 9.75
C LEU A 22 3.43 -21.82 10.87
N THR A 23 2.94 -22.39 11.98
CA THR A 23 3.79 -22.88 13.07
C THR A 23 4.64 -24.03 12.58
N VAL A 24 4.07 -24.99 11.86
CA VAL A 24 4.83 -26.11 11.28
C VAL A 24 5.85 -25.61 10.27
N LEU A 25 5.44 -24.69 9.39
CA LEU A 25 6.29 -24.14 8.34
C LEU A 25 7.46 -23.32 8.92
N ALA A 26 7.22 -22.56 9.98
CA ALA A 26 8.20 -21.69 10.61
C ALA A 26 9.14 -22.41 11.59
N PHE A 27 8.63 -23.30 12.44
CA PHE A 27 9.43 -23.94 13.49
C PHE A 27 10.07 -25.25 13.04
N PHE A 28 9.59 -25.85 11.96
CA PHE A 28 10.18 -27.06 11.37
C PHE A 28 10.55 -26.85 9.90
N PRO A 29 11.45 -25.88 9.60
CA PRO A 29 11.79 -25.52 8.22
C PRO A 29 12.53 -26.64 7.47
N TYR A 30 13.14 -27.60 8.18
CA TYR A 30 13.91 -28.70 7.61
C TYR A 30 13.19 -30.05 7.63
N LEU A 31 11.97 -30.12 8.21
CA LEU A 31 11.19 -31.34 8.16
C LEU A 31 10.36 -31.38 6.87
N PRO A 32 10.24 -32.57 6.22
CA PRO A 32 9.40 -32.73 5.05
C PRO A 32 7.96 -32.34 5.41
N ASP A 33 7.34 -31.53 4.55
CA ASP A 33 5.95 -31.14 4.72
C ASP A 33 5.04 -32.39 4.74
N PRO A 34 4.26 -32.62 5.81
CA PRO A 34 3.35 -33.77 5.90
C PRO A 34 2.12 -33.66 4.97
N GLY A 35 2.16 -32.77 3.97
CA GLY A 35 1.09 -32.51 3.01
C GLY A 35 0.23 -31.29 3.35
N PHE A 36 0.61 -30.50 4.35
CA PHE A 36 -0.14 -29.30 4.74
C PHE A 36 -0.04 -28.19 3.69
N SER A 37 1.08 -28.08 2.98
CA SER A 37 1.24 -27.05 1.93
C SER A 37 0.29 -27.32 0.76
N ASN A 38 0.12 -28.59 0.36
CA ASN A 38 -0.82 -28.96 -0.71
C ASN A 38 -2.28 -28.67 -0.33
N LEU A 39 -2.66 -28.98 0.91
CA LEU A 39 -3.97 -28.63 1.43
C LEU A 39 -4.16 -27.11 1.49
N ASN A 40 -3.15 -26.38 1.95
CA ASN A 40 -3.19 -24.92 2.03
C ASN A 40 -3.32 -24.27 0.65
N VAL A 41 -2.55 -24.73 -0.34
CA VAL A 41 -2.64 -24.27 -1.73
C VAL A 41 -4.03 -24.57 -2.31
N SER A 42 -4.58 -25.75 -2.04
CA SER A 42 -5.92 -26.11 -2.52
C SER A 42 -7.00 -25.21 -1.93
N LEU A 43 -6.94 -24.94 -0.62
CA LEU A 43 -7.84 -24.00 0.06
C LEU A 43 -7.67 -22.58 -0.47
N TYR A 44 -6.43 -22.13 -0.66
CA TYR A 44 -6.14 -20.82 -1.26
C TYR A 44 -6.74 -20.71 -2.65
N LEU A 45 -6.54 -21.69 -3.54
CA LEU A 45 -7.09 -21.66 -4.90
C LEU A 45 -8.62 -21.65 -4.90
N LEU A 46 -9.25 -22.37 -3.96
CA LEU A 46 -10.71 -22.37 -3.79
C LEU A 46 -11.23 -21.00 -3.32
N LEU A 47 -10.54 -20.35 -2.38
CA LEU A 47 -10.98 -19.11 -1.74
C LEU A 47 -10.50 -17.84 -2.46
N ALA A 48 -9.44 -17.90 -3.25
CA ALA A 48 -8.83 -16.76 -3.92
C ALA A 48 -9.82 -15.95 -4.78
N PRO A 49 -10.72 -16.57 -5.58
CA PRO A 49 -11.73 -15.82 -6.34
C PRO A 49 -12.66 -15.00 -5.44
N LEU A 50 -12.99 -15.50 -4.24
CA LEU A 50 -13.84 -14.77 -3.30
C LEU A 50 -13.15 -13.49 -2.80
N SER A 51 -11.82 -13.51 -2.62
CA SER A 51 -11.08 -12.33 -2.16
C SER A 51 -11.17 -11.18 -3.17
N ALA A 52 -11.03 -11.46 -4.46
CA ALA A 52 -11.19 -10.48 -5.53
C ALA A 52 -12.63 -9.93 -5.58
N LEU A 53 -13.63 -10.80 -5.46
CA LEU A 53 -15.04 -10.41 -5.42
C LEU A 53 -15.36 -9.53 -4.20
N PHE A 54 -14.84 -9.88 -3.01
CA PHE A 54 -15.02 -9.07 -1.81
C PHE A 54 -14.31 -7.73 -1.91
N LEU A 55 -13.10 -7.69 -2.47
CA LEU A 55 -12.37 -6.45 -2.68
C LEU A 55 -13.09 -5.52 -3.65
N LEU A 56 -13.56 -6.03 -4.79
CA LEU A 56 -14.37 -5.28 -5.74
C LEU A 56 -15.69 -4.82 -5.10
N GLY A 57 -16.35 -5.72 -4.37
CA GLY A 57 -17.57 -5.40 -3.62
C GLY A 57 -17.36 -4.26 -2.63
N LEU A 58 -16.22 -4.24 -1.92
CA LEU A 58 -15.87 -3.20 -0.96
C LEU A 58 -15.51 -1.88 -1.66
N LEU A 59 -14.71 -1.94 -2.73
CA LEU A 59 -14.29 -0.77 -3.51
C LEU A 59 -15.49 -0.05 -4.16
N TYR A 60 -16.48 -0.82 -4.62
CA TYR A 60 -17.66 -0.31 -5.30
C TYR A 60 -18.93 -0.31 -4.42
N ALA A 61 -18.80 -0.57 -3.11
CA ALA A 61 -19.92 -0.56 -2.18
C ALA A 61 -20.68 0.78 -2.19
N TRP A 62 -19.98 1.89 -2.46
CA TRP A 62 -20.59 3.21 -2.56
C TRP A 62 -21.48 3.36 -3.80
N LEU A 63 -21.12 2.76 -4.94
CA LEU A 63 -21.96 2.74 -6.14
C LEU A 63 -23.22 1.92 -5.87
N VAL A 64 -23.06 0.76 -5.25
CA VAL A 64 -24.19 -0.09 -4.83
C VAL A 64 -25.10 0.70 -3.88
N LYS A 65 -24.54 1.42 -2.91
CA LYS A 65 -25.30 2.26 -1.98
C LYS A 65 -26.04 3.41 -2.69
N LEU A 66 -25.39 4.08 -3.64
CA LEU A 66 -26.01 5.16 -4.42
C LEU A 66 -27.14 4.64 -5.30
N GLY A 67 -26.90 3.57 -6.05
CA GLY A 67 -27.88 2.91 -6.90
C GLY A 67 -29.07 2.39 -6.08
N ALA A 68 -28.78 1.73 -4.96
CA ALA A 68 -29.80 1.29 -4.00
C ALA A 68 -30.62 2.47 -3.47
N SER A 69 -29.97 3.56 -3.08
CA SER A 69 -30.66 4.76 -2.56
C SER A 69 -31.55 5.42 -3.62
N ALA A 70 -31.11 5.49 -4.87
CA ALA A 70 -31.89 6.02 -5.98
C ALA A 70 -33.09 5.12 -6.32
N ALA A 71 -32.88 3.80 -6.34
CA ALA A 71 -33.92 2.81 -6.63
C ALA A 71 -34.97 2.73 -5.51
N VAL A 72 -34.57 2.81 -4.24
CA VAL A 72 -35.49 2.86 -3.08
C VAL A 72 -36.38 4.10 -3.12
N ARG A 73 -35.87 5.24 -3.61
CA ARG A 73 -36.69 6.45 -3.79
C ARG A 73 -37.74 6.30 -4.90
N ARG A 74 -37.49 5.42 -5.89
CA ARG A 74 -38.37 5.22 -7.05
C ARG A 74 -39.34 4.05 -6.91
N SER A 75 -39.03 3.06 -6.07
CA SER A 75 -39.82 1.83 -5.97
C SER A 75 -39.96 1.30 -4.55
N VAL A 76 -41.20 1.16 -4.11
CA VAL A 76 -41.55 0.54 -2.82
C VAL A 76 -41.24 -0.97 -2.83
N ALA A 77 -41.43 -1.65 -3.97
CA ALA A 77 -41.10 -3.07 -4.11
C ALA A 77 -39.60 -3.33 -3.95
N PHE A 78 -38.76 -2.46 -4.50
CA PHE A 78 -37.31 -2.56 -4.34
C PHE A 78 -36.85 -2.29 -2.90
N LYS A 79 -37.53 -1.38 -2.19
CA LYS A 79 -37.31 -1.15 -0.75
C LYS A 79 -37.60 -2.42 0.07
N SER A 80 -38.72 -3.10 -0.19
CA SER A 80 -39.06 -4.37 0.48
C SER A 80 -38.05 -5.47 0.16
N PHE A 81 -37.58 -5.56 -1.10
CA PHE A 81 -36.53 -6.52 -1.49
C PHE A 81 -35.19 -6.26 -0.78
N LEU A 82 -34.73 -5.00 -0.73
CA LEU A 82 -33.51 -4.66 0.01
C LEU A 82 -33.65 -4.86 1.52
N GLN A 83 -34.82 -4.62 2.09
CA GLN A 83 -35.09 -4.96 3.48
C GLN A 83 -35.02 -6.47 3.69
N PHE A 84 -35.66 -7.27 2.84
CA PHE A 84 -35.58 -8.74 2.88
C PHE A 84 -34.13 -9.25 2.80
N LEU A 85 -33.31 -8.71 1.89
CA LEU A 85 -31.89 -9.07 1.77
C LEU A 85 -31.04 -8.59 2.96
N SER A 86 -31.31 -7.39 3.48
CA SER A 86 -30.49 -6.80 4.55
C SER A 86 -30.88 -7.26 5.95
N VAL A 87 -32.11 -7.74 6.18
CA VAL A 87 -32.57 -8.27 7.46
C VAL A 87 -31.69 -9.42 7.98
N PRO A 88 -31.37 -10.49 7.22
CA PRO A 88 -30.50 -11.56 7.72
C PRO A 88 -29.09 -11.04 8.03
N PHE A 89 -28.55 -10.11 7.24
CA PHE A 89 -27.25 -9.50 7.51
C PHE A 89 -27.28 -8.55 8.71
N ARG A 90 -28.34 -7.76 8.87
CA ARG A 90 -28.53 -6.90 10.04
C ARG A 90 -28.66 -7.73 11.30
N ASN A 91 -29.42 -8.83 11.25
CA ASN A 91 -29.60 -9.74 12.38
C ASN A 91 -28.27 -10.41 12.74
N LEU A 92 -27.50 -10.86 11.73
CA LEU A 92 -26.15 -11.40 11.92
C LEU A 92 -25.20 -10.36 12.54
N ILE A 93 -25.16 -9.15 11.98
CA ILE A 93 -24.30 -8.07 12.49
C ILE A 93 -24.75 -7.62 13.88
N SER A 94 -26.06 -7.55 14.15
CA SER A 94 -26.58 -7.19 15.46
C SER A 94 -26.33 -8.30 16.46
N SER A 95 -26.37 -9.57 16.06
CA SER A 95 -25.99 -10.70 16.91
C SER A 95 -24.49 -10.65 17.22
N ILE A 96 -23.62 -10.39 16.22
CA ILE A 96 -22.18 -10.16 16.42
C ILE A 96 -21.90 -8.91 17.27
N ARG A 97 -22.77 -7.91 17.23
CA ARG A 97 -22.65 -6.68 18.05
C ARG A 97 -23.20 -6.87 19.47
N ALA A 98 -24.26 -7.67 19.63
CA ALA A 98 -24.96 -7.95 20.90
C ALA A 98 -24.25 -9.04 21.71
N VAL A 99 -23.68 -10.04 21.03
CA VAL A 99 -22.51 -10.79 21.53
C VAL A 99 -21.38 -9.79 21.55
N SER A 100 -21.37 -8.95 22.58
CA SER A 100 -20.38 -7.91 22.68
C SER A 100 -19.01 -8.55 22.47
N LEU A 101 -18.18 -7.97 21.61
CA LEU A 101 -16.75 -8.31 21.60
C LEU A 101 -16.17 -8.23 23.01
N SER A 102 -16.81 -7.53 23.96
CA SER A 102 -16.49 -7.59 25.40
C SER A 102 -16.70 -8.97 26.02
N ASP A 103 -17.79 -9.70 25.77
CA ASP A 103 -18.05 -10.99 26.40
C ASP A 103 -17.27 -12.13 25.73
N SER A 104 -17.11 -12.10 24.40
CA SER A 104 -16.26 -13.08 23.69
C SER A 104 -14.75 -12.79 23.84
N ALA A 105 -14.33 -11.51 23.90
CA ALA A 105 -12.93 -11.18 24.23
C ALA A 105 -12.61 -11.35 25.72
N ARG A 106 -13.61 -11.39 26.63
CA ARG A 106 -13.41 -11.86 28.01
C ARG A 106 -13.06 -13.34 28.05
N THR A 107 -13.60 -14.14 27.13
CA THR A 107 -13.29 -15.59 27.03
C THR A 107 -11.88 -15.83 26.48
N PHE A 108 -11.45 -15.05 25.48
CA PHE A 108 -10.09 -15.12 24.95
C PHE A 108 -9.15 -14.17 25.69
N LYS A 109 -8.60 -14.62 26.82
CA LYS A 109 -7.58 -13.90 27.60
C LYS A 109 -6.42 -13.35 26.75
N ILE A 110 -6.09 -13.95 25.61
CA ILE A 110 -5.03 -13.44 24.74
C ILE A 110 -5.37 -12.10 24.06
N LEU A 111 -6.65 -11.85 23.75
CA LEU A 111 -7.14 -10.60 23.14
C LEU A 111 -7.08 -9.41 24.11
N SER A 112 -6.99 -9.66 25.42
CA SER A 112 -6.77 -8.61 26.43
C SER A 112 -5.30 -8.22 26.58
N HIS A 113 -4.38 -8.86 25.86
CA HIS A 113 -2.93 -8.60 25.94
C HIS A 113 -2.39 -8.06 24.60
N PRO A 114 -2.69 -6.80 24.23
CA PRO A 114 -2.33 -6.25 22.92
C PRO A 114 -0.82 -6.21 22.67
N ARG A 115 0.01 -6.09 23.72
CA ARG A 115 1.47 -6.16 23.61
C ARG A 115 1.97 -7.55 23.23
N LEU A 116 1.37 -8.60 23.81
CA LEU A 116 1.70 -9.97 23.48
C LEU A 116 1.31 -10.28 22.04
N LEU A 117 0.11 -9.87 21.61
CA LEU A 117 -0.34 -10.02 20.22
C LEU A 117 0.54 -9.27 19.23
N LEU A 118 1.00 -8.06 19.58
CA LEU A 118 1.99 -7.35 18.77
C LEU A 118 3.32 -8.12 18.71
N ALA A 119 3.82 -8.63 19.84
CA ALA A 119 5.05 -9.43 19.86
C ALA A 119 4.92 -10.69 19.00
N VAL A 120 3.80 -11.42 19.12
CA VAL A 120 3.47 -12.57 18.26
C VAL A 120 3.45 -12.15 16.80
N SER A 121 2.78 -11.04 16.45
CA SER A 121 2.75 -10.52 15.09
C SER A 121 4.15 -10.24 14.53
N LEU A 122 5.02 -9.59 15.31
CA LEU A 122 6.39 -9.27 14.87
C LEU A 122 7.20 -10.56 14.64
N VAL A 123 7.12 -11.50 15.58
CA VAL A 123 7.80 -12.81 15.47
C VAL A 123 7.28 -13.58 14.26
N THR A 124 5.95 -13.70 14.09
CA THR A 124 5.35 -14.36 12.93
C THR A 124 5.77 -13.68 11.63
N SER A 125 5.80 -12.34 11.58
CA SER A 125 6.24 -11.60 10.39
C SER A 125 7.68 -11.93 9.99
N SER A 126 8.59 -12.02 10.96
CA SER A 126 9.98 -12.40 10.70
C SER A 126 10.12 -13.88 10.34
N LEU A 127 9.36 -14.77 10.98
CA LEU A 127 9.39 -16.21 10.67
C LEU A 127 8.89 -16.51 9.25
N LEU A 128 7.85 -15.80 8.80
CA LEU A 128 7.32 -15.95 7.44
C LEU A 128 8.34 -15.60 6.34
N ALA A 129 9.32 -14.74 6.64
CA ALA A 129 10.38 -14.40 5.70
C ALA A 129 11.25 -15.60 5.31
N PHE A 130 11.35 -16.63 6.16
CA PHE A 130 12.13 -17.83 5.90
C PHE A 130 11.38 -18.88 5.09
N VAL A 131 10.04 -18.81 5.04
CA VAL A 131 9.21 -19.82 4.38
C VAL A 131 9.60 -20.02 2.91
N PRO A 132 9.84 -18.96 2.09
CA PRO A 132 10.22 -19.15 0.69
C PRO A 132 11.60 -19.80 0.48
N TYR A 133 12.44 -19.87 1.51
CA TYR A 133 13.79 -20.43 1.45
C TYR A 133 13.89 -21.83 2.08
N ARG A 134 12.76 -22.47 2.40
CA ARG A 134 12.78 -23.85 2.86
C ARG A 134 13.33 -24.78 1.76
N PRO A 135 14.15 -25.79 2.10
CA PRO A 135 14.77 -26.68 1.09
C PRO A 135 13.77 -27.49 0.25
N ASP A 136 12.58 -27.77 0.77
CA ASP A 136 11.52 -28.48 0.05
C ASP A 136 10.80 -27.60 -0.99
N LEU A 137 10.71 -26.29 -0.74
CA LEU A 137 10.12 -25.31 -1.65
C LEU A 137 11.15 -24.71 -2.61
N ASN A 138 12.39 -24.56 -2.16
CA ASN A 138 13.48 -23.91 -2.87
C ASN A 138 14.77 -24.73 -2.74
N PRO A 139 14.83 -25.92 -3.37
CA PRO A 139 15.97 -26.84 -3.24
C PRO A 139 17.26 -26.28 -3.84
N SER A 140 17.16 -25.34 -4.78
CA SER A 140 18.31 -24.67 -5.36
C SER A 140 18.83 -23.50 -4.54
N GLY A 141 18.11 -23.08 -3.49
CA GLY A 141 18.45 -21.87 -2.71
C GLY A 141 18.41 -20.60 -3.57
N ALA A 142 17.61 -20.57 -4.63
CA ALA A 142 17.53 -19.42 -5.52
C ALA A 142 16.89 -18.22 -4.80
N LEU A 143 17.31 -17.01 -5.12
CA LEU A 143 16.66 -15.81 -4.59
C LEU A 143 15.18 -15.78 -4.97
N VAL A 144 14.34 -15.55 -3.97
CA VAL A 144 12.89 -15.42 -4.16
C VAL A 144 12.54 -13.97 -4.47
N GLY A 145 11.62 -13.76 -5.41
CA GLY A 145 11.15 -12.44 -5.82
C GLY A 145 11.42 -12.16 -7.29
N VAL A 146 10.40 -11.79 -8.04
CA VAL A 146 10.53 -11.40 -9.46
C VAL A 146 11.56 -10.26 -9.63
N ASP A 147 11.53 -9.28 -8.74
CA ASP A 147 12.42 -8.12 -8.80
C ASP A 147 13.79 -8.35 -8.10
N SER A 148 13.97 -9.45 -7.36
CA SER A 148 15.16 -9.69 -6.53
C SER A 148 16.48 -9.69 -7.30
N PRO A 149 16.63 -10.38 -8.45
CA PRO A 149 17.86 -10.33 -9.25
C PRO A 149 18.20 -8.92 -9.73
N THR A 150 17.17 -8.10 -9.97
CA THR A 150 17.34 -6.72 -10.43
C THR A 150 17.90 -5.84 -9.31
N TYR A 151 17.42 -6.01 -8.08
CA TYR A 151 18.01 -5.34 -6.92
C TYR A 151 19.47 -5.74 -6.68
N VAL A 152 19.79 -7.04 -6.76
CA VAL A 152 21.17 -7.54 -6.66
C VAL A 152 22.07 -6.86 -7.68
N THR A 153 21.60 -6.75 -8.93
CA THR A 153 22.32 -6.08 -10.02
C THR A 153 22.57 -4.59 -9.71
N TRP A 154 21.55 -3.86 -9.27
CA TRP A 154 21.69 -2.45 -8.93
C TRP A 154 22.65 -2.22 -7.77
N ILE A 155 22.54 -3.01 -6.69
CA ILE A 155 23.43 -2.89 -5.53
C ILE A 155 24.87 -3.19 -5.97
N SER A 156 25.09 -4.26 -6.75
CA SER A 156 26.42 -4.62 -7.27
C SER A 156 27.05 -3.50 -8.10
N GLN A 157 26.25 -2.83 -8.93
CA GLN A 157 26.70 -1.68 -9.73
C GLN A 157 26.98 -0.45 -8.86
N MET A 158 26.26 -0.27 -7.75
CA MET A 158 26.53 0.80 -6.79
C MET A 158 27.81 0.53 -5.99
N THR A 159 28.03 -0.71 -5.54
CA THR A 159 29.25 -1.10 -4.80
C THR A 159 30.51 -1.07 -5.66
N SER A 160 30.38 -1.22 -6.98
CA SER A 160 31.51 -1.08 -7.92
C SER A 160 31.86 0.37 -8.27
N LYS A 161 31.20 1.36 -7.64
CA LYS A 161 31.38 2.79 -7.93
C LYS A 161 31.88 3.54 -6.69
N PRO A 162 32.60 4.66 -6.89
CA PRO A 162 32.87 5.60 -5.80
C PRO A 162 31.57 6.07 -5.13
N PRO A 163 31.56 6.39 -3.82
CA PRO A 163 30.33 6.68 -3.07
C PRO A 163 29.42 7.74 -3.71
N VAL A 164 30.00 8.84 -4.21
CA VAL A 164 29.22 9.90 -4.88
C VAL A 164 28.52 9.40 -6.14
N GLN A 165 29.22 8.60 -6.95
CA GLN A 165 28.68 8.02 -8.18
C GLN A 165 27.65 6.92 -7.88
N ALA A 166 27.84 6.17 -6.80
CA ALA A 166 26.87 5.20 -6.32
C ALA A 166 25.56 5.88 -5.93
N LEU A 167 25.62 6.99 -5.18
CA LEU A 167 24.43 7.78 -4.85
C LEU A 167 23.77 8.34 -6.12
N GLN A 168 24.53 8.94 -7.03
CA GLN A 168 24.00 9.43 -8.31
C GLN A 168 23.31 8.32 -9.12
N TYR A 169 23.89 7.12 -9.13
CA TYR A 169 23.29 5.96 -9.81
C TYR A 169 21.87 5.69 -9.33
N SER A 170 21.61 5.77 -8.01
CA SER A 170 20.27 5.53 -7.45
C SER A 170 19.21 6.56 -7.88
N PHE A 171 19.63 7.79 -8.21
CA PHE A 171 18.73 8.88 -8.62
C PHE A 171 18.52 8.99 -10.13
N VAL A 172 19.31 8.28 -10.94
CA VAL A 172 19.31 8.40 -12.41
C VAL A 172 19.07 7.05 -13.10
N THR A 173 19.88 6.05 -12.77
CA THR A 173 19.97 4.81 -13.54
C THR A 173 19.23 3.66 -12.88
N GLY A 174 19.41 3.49 -11.57
CA GLY A 174 18.67 2.47 -10.81
C GLY A 174 17.17 2.79 -10.83
N LEU A 175 16.36 1.90 -11.40
CA LEU A 175 14.91 2.08 -11.55
C LEU A 175 14.50 3.39 -12.26
N ASP A 176 15.31 3.87 -13.22
CA ASP A 176 15.12 5.18 -13.86
C ASP A 176 15.03 6.33 -12.82
N GLY A 177 15.73 6.16 -11.70
CA GLY A 177 15.73 7.08 -10.57
C GLY A 177 14.44 7.09 -9.75
N SER A 178 13.47 6.21 -9.99
CA SER A 178 12.14 6.32 -9.37
C SER A 178 12.10 5.95 -7.88
N ARG A 179 13.07 5.19 -7.36
CA ARG A 179 13.08 4.65 -5.98
C ARG A 179 14.44 4.74 -5.28
N PRO A 180 15.09 5.93 -5.25
CA PRO A 180 16.45 6.08 -4.78
C PRO A 180 16.62 5.67 -3.31
N LEU A 181 15.62 5.93 -2.46
CA LEU A 181 15.81 5.78 -1.02
C LEU A 181 16.06 4.32 -0.60
N LEU A 182 15.28 3.38 -1.14
CA LEU A 182 15.52 1.96 -0.86
C LEU A 182 16.91 1.54 -1.35
N LEU A 183 17.30 1.90 -2.57
CA LEU A 183 18.61 1.53 -3.12
C LEU A 183 19.76 2.08 -2.29
N ILE A 184 19.64 3.31 -1.78
CA ILE A 184 20.64 3.91 -0.89
C ILE A 184 20.75 3.09 0.40
N LEU A 185 19.62 2.73 1.04
CA LEU A 185 19.65 1.91 2.26
C LEU A 185 20.33 0.55 2.02
N LEU A 186 20.01 -0.13 0.92
CA LEU A 186 20.61 -1.42 0.58
C LEU A 186 22.10 -1.28 0.25
N TYR A 187 22.49 -0.23 -0.46
CA TYR A 187 23.89 0.10 -0.73
C TYR A 187 24.69 0.35 0.56
N LEU A 188 24.13 1.08 1.53
CA LEU A 188 24.81 1.33 2.80
C LEU A 188 25.12 0.02 3.52
N VAL A 189 24.17 -0.93 3.53
CA VAL A 189 24.40 -2.27 4.08
C VAL A 189 25.46 -3.02 3.27
N ALA A 190 25.37 -3.01 1.94
CA ALA A 190 26.34 -3.69 1.07
C ALA A 190 27.76 -3.12 1.21
N SER A 191 27.90 -1.83 1.48
CA SER A 191 29.19 -1.17 1.69
C SER A 191 29.94 -1.66 2.93
N THR A 192 29.26 -2.37 3.84
CA THR A 192 29.88 -3.06 4.98
C THR A 192 30.51 -4.41 4.64
N GLY A 193 30.40 -4.86 3.38
CA GLY A 193 30.96 -6.12 2.89
C GLY A 193 29.96 -7.28 2.81
N ILE A 194 28.68 -7.05 3.13
CA ILE A 194 27.62 -8.05 3.00
C ILE A 194 27.25 -8.20 1.52
N SER A 195 27.12 -9.44 1.03
CA SER A 195 26.76 -9.68 -0.37
C SER A 195 25.36 -9.15 -0.69
N PRO A 196 25.13 -8.60 -1.90
CA PRO A 196 23.82 -8.15 -2.33
C PRO A 196 22.75 -9.25 -2.26
N ASP A 197 23.11 -10.49 -2.57
CA ASP A 197 22.20 -11.64 -2.50
C ASP A 197 21.68 -11.84 -1.07
N LEU A 198 22.56 -11.86 -0.07
CA LEU A 198 22.15 -12.02 1.34
C LEU A 198 21.29 -10.83 1.80
N ILE A 199 21.62 -9.61 1.38
CA ILE A 199 20.81 -8.43 1.73
C ILE A 199 19.38 -8.61 1.23
N ILE A 200 19.21 -9.03 -0.03
CA ILE A 200 17.89 -9.21 -0.64
C ILE A 200 17.15 -10.42 -0.09
N GLU A 201 17.87 -11.51 0.18
CA GLU A 201 17.33 -12.72 0.82
C GLU A 201 16.69 -12.40 2.17
N TYR A 202 17.41 -11.66 3.02
CA TYR A 202 16.97 -11.36 4.39
C TYR A 202 16.16 -10.06 4.51
N LEU A 203 16.05 -9.23 3.48
CA LEU A 203 15.30 -7.96 3.56
C LEU A 203 13.87 -8.10 4.10
N PRO A 204 13.08 -9.14 3.75
CA PRO A 204 11.75 -9.34 4.32
C PRO A 204 11.73 -9.52 5.85
N ILE A 205 12.81 -10.02 6.47
CA ILE A 205 12.90 -10.19 7.92
C ILE A 205 12.83 -8.85 8.66
N VAL A 206 13.18 -7.76 7.98
CA VAL A 206 13.11 -6.39 8.48
C VAL A 206 11.80 -5.73 8.04
N LEU A 207 11.45 -5.82 6.75
CA LEU A 207 10.29 -5.10 6.22
C LEU A 207 8.95 -5.67 6.71
N ALA A 208 8.79 -6.99 6.83
CA ALA A 208 7.54 -7.59 7.28
C ALA A 208 7.16 -7.18 8.72
N PRO A 209 8.04 -7.29 9.74
CA PRO A 209 7.69 -6.83 11.09
C PRO A 209 7.53 -5.30 11.18
N LEU A 210 8.29 -4.51 10.41
CA LEU A 210 8.08 -3.06 10.36
C LEU A 210 6.70 -2.70 9.76
N LEU A 211 6.23 -3.47 8.79
CA LEU A 211 4.88 -3.29 8.24
C LEU A 211 3.81 -3.61 9.28
N SER A 212 3.98 -4.71 10.03
CA SER A 212 3.09 -5.05 11.15
C SER A 212 3.09 -4.00 12.25
N LEU A 213 4.26 -3.44 12.60
CA LEU A 213 4.40 -2.38 13.59
C LEU A 213 3.75 -1.06 13.13
N SER A 214 3.98 -0.66 11.88
CA SER A 214 3.40 0.57 11.33
C SER A 214 1.87 0.46 11.21
N SER A 215 1.34 -0.72 10.86
CA SER A 215 -0.08 -1.04 10.90
C SER A 215 -0.66 -0.92 12.32
N TYR A 216 0.02 -1.49 13.32
CA TYR A 216 -0.35 -1.32 14.73
C TYR A 216 -0.43 0.15 15.12
N VAL A 217 0.61 0.93 14.83
CA VAL A 217 0.70 2.35 15.18
C VAL A 217 -0.44 3.13 14.52
N PHE A 218 -0.66 2.93 13.23
CA PHE A 218 -1.73 3.60 12.50
C PHE A 218 -3.11 3.34 13.09
N VAL A 219 -3.45 2.07 13.34
CA VAL A 219 -4.75 1.70 13.93
C VAL A 219 -4.86 2.17 15.38
N ARG A 220 -3.77 2.12 16.16
CA ARG A 220 -3.76 2.59 17.55
C ARG A 220 -4.13 4.06 17.64
N TYR A 221 -3.56 4.91 16.79
CA TYR A 221 -3.82 6.35 16.82
C TYR A 221 -5.08 6.76 16.04
N GLY A 222 -5.47 6.00 15.02
CA GLY A 222 -6.68 6.24 14.25
C GLY A 222 -7.94 5.81 14.99
N HIS A 223 -7.99 4.56 15.45
CA HIS A 223 -9.16 4.01 16.15
C HIS A 223 -9.13 4.26 17.67
N GLY A 224 -7.96 4.36 18.30
CA GLY A 224 -7.83 4.64 19.73
C GLY A 224 -7.85 3.40 20.65
N SER A 225 -8.05 2.20 20.10
CA SER A 225 -8.04 0.93 20.87
C SER A 225 -6.76 0.13 20.59
N ALA A 226 -6.08 -0.30 21.66
CA ALA A 226 -4.90 -1.14 21.56
C ALA A 226 -5.24 -2.55 21.07
N ASN A 227 -6.43 -3.05 21.38
CA ASN A 227 -6.85 -4.40 20.98
C ASN A 227 -7.09 -4.47 19.47
N PHE A 228 -7.77 -3.46 18.90
CA PHE A 228 -7.95 -3.38 17.44
C PHE A 228 -6.62 -3.16 16.71
N ALA A 229 -5.72 -2.37 17.29
CA ALA A 229 -4.38 -2.20 16.75
C ALA A 229 -3.58 -3.51 16.75
N ALA A 230 -3.65 -4.28 17.83
CA ALA A 230 -2.99 -5.57 17.95
C ALA A 230 -3.56 -6.61 16.95
N LEU A 231 -4.88 -6.62 16.73
CA LEU A 231 -5.50 -7.45 15.70
C LEU A 231 -5.06 -7.04 14.30
N ALA A 232 -5.00 -5.75 13.99
CA ALA A 232 -4.51 -5.26 12.70
C ALA A 232 -3.05 -5.68 12.48
N ALA A 233 -2.20 -5.55 13.50
CA ALA A 233 -0.83 -6.03 13.46
C ALA A 233 -0.78 -7.54 13.20
N LEU A 234 -1.57 -8.34 13.91
CA LEU A 234 -1.60 -9.79 13.76
C LEU A 234 -2.05 -10.25 12.37
N PHE A 235 -3.00 -9.55 11.75
CA PHE A 235 -3.46 -9.87 10.40
C PHE A 235 -2.53 -9.35 9.30
N THR A 236 -1.65 -8.39 9.59
CA THR A 236 -0.71 -7.85 8.60
C THR A 236 0.23 -8.91 7.98
N PRO A 237 0.94 -9.76 8.76
CA PRO A 237 1.80 -10.81 8.19
C PRO A 237 1.02 -11.89 7.44
N LEU A 238 -0.24 -12.09 7.78
CA LEU A 238 -1.14 -13.07 7.16
C LEU A 238 -1.86 -12.51 5.92
N SER A 239 -1.63 -11.24 5.59
CA SER A 239 -2.27 -10.60 4.46
C SER A 239 -1.59 -10.99 3.15
N PHE A 240 -2.37 -11.00 2.07
CA PHE A 240 -1.84 -11.22 0.72
C PHE A 240 -0.69 -10.26 0.38
N TYR A 241 -0.66 -9.08 1.00
CA TYR A 241 0.34 -8.06 0.71
C TYR A 241 1.75 -8.49 1.13
N VAL A 242 1.92 -9.15 2.28
CA VAL A 242 3.22 -9.65 2.72
C VAL A 242 3.69 -10.79 1.81
N THR A 243 2.79 -11.71 1.49
CA THR A 243 3.07 -12.80 0.55
C THR A 243 3.48 -12.26 -0.83
N VAL A 244 2.66 -11.41 -1.45
CA VAL A 244 2.96 -10.78 -2.75
C VAL A 244 4.21 -9.91 -2.67
N GLY A 245 4.45 -9.23 -1.55
CA GLY A 245 5.65 -8.43 -1.31
C GLY A 245 6.92 -9.27 -1.40
N MET A 246 6.95 -10.44 -0.77
CA MET A 246 8.08 -11.38 -0.81
C MET A 246 8.23 -12.03 -2.18
N TRP A 247 7.16 -12.64 -2.72
CA TRP A 247 7.22 -13.37 -3.99
C TRP A 247 7.39 -12.46 -5.22
N GLY A 248 6.92 -11.21 -5.14
CA GLY A 248 7.16 -10.19 -6.16
C GLY A 248 8.52 -9.50 -6.03
N GLY A 249 9.18 -9.59 -4.87
CA GLY A 249 10.34 -8.74 -4.56
C GLY A 249 9.96 -7.25 -4.47
N TYR A 250 8.71 -6.92 -4.10
CA TYR A 250 8.18 -5.55 -4.07
C TYR A 250 8.61 -4.80 -2.80
N TYR A 251 9.91 -4.83 -2.49
CA TYR A 251 10.47 -4.29 -1.25
C TYR A 251 10.29 -2.78 -1.13
N ALA A 252 10.41 -2.03 -2.23
CA ALA A 252 10.14 -0.59 -2.23
C ALA A 252 8.67 -0.29 -1.95
N ASN A 253 7.76 -1.16 -2.40
CA ASN A 253 6.34 -1.01 -2.13
C ASN A 253 6.09 -1.25 -0.63
N MET A 254 6.68 -2.31 -0.06
CA MET A 254 6.56 -2.64 1.37
C MET A 254 7.07 -1.49 2.25
N LEU A 255 8.25 -0.96 1.94
CA LEU A 255 8.80 0.20 2.64
C LEU A 255 7.91 1.43 2.47
N GLY A 256 7.42 1.69 1.26
CA GLY A 256 6.49 2.78 0.99
C GLY A 256 5.17 2.63 1.77
N LEU A 257 4.68 1.42 1.99
CA LEU A 257 3.46 1.21 2.79
C LEU A 257 3.70 1.42 4.29
N ILE A 258 4.88 1.03 4.79
CA ILE A 258 5.32 1.36 6.17
C ILE A 258 5.29 2.88 6.37
N GLU A 259 5.95 3.61 5.48
CA GLU A 259 6.03 5.07 5.51
C GLU A 259 4.66 5.72 5.35
N ALA A 260 3.79 5.15 4.50
CA ALA A 260 2.41 5.60 4.33
C ALA A 260 1.59 5.47 5.61
N TYR A 261 1.68 4.34 6.34
CA TYR A 261 0.98 4.17 7.62
C TYR A 261 1.48 5.15 8.68
N LEU A 262 2.79 5.41 8.72
CA LEU A 262 3.35 6.45 9.59
C LEU A 262 2.86 7.85 9.18
N PHE A 263 2.88 8.17 7.88
CA PHE A 263 2.35 9.44 7.36
C PHE A 263 0.88 9.64 7.76
N LEU A 264 0.04 8.64 7.55
CA LEU A 264 -1.38 8.69 7.90
C LEU A 264 -1.58 8.79 9.42
N THR A 265 -0.73 8.16 10.22
CA THR A 265 -0.72 8.34 11.68
C THR A 265 -0.51 9.80 12.04
N PHE A 266 0.51 10.45 11.48
CA PHE A 266 0.78 11.86 11.73
C PHE A 266 -0.30 12.79 11.17
N LEU A 267 -0.92 12.44 10.03
CA LEU A 267 -2.09 13.16 9.51
C LEU A 267 -3.24 13.15 10.54
N LEU A 268 -3.57 12.00 11.11
CA LEU A 268 -4.63 11.89 12.11
C LEU A 268 -4.27 12.60 13.43
N LEU A 269 -3.02 12.53 13.87
CA LEU A 269 -2.53 13.27 15.04
C LEU A 269 -2.58 14.79 14.82
N PHE A 270 -2.19 15.24 13.62
CA PHE A 270 -2.29 16.64 13.21
C PHE A 270 -3.76 17.10 13.13
N SER A 271 -4.68 16.25 12.67
CA SER A 271 -6.12 16.53 12.68
C SER A 271 -6.71 16.68 14.07
N LYS A 272 -6.25 15.89 15.05
CA LYS A 272 -6.72 16.01 16.44
C LYS A 272 -6.18 17.27 17.12
N SER A 273 -4.91 17.60 16.89
CA SER A 273 -4.29 18.79 17.47
C SER A 273 -3.16 19.26 16.54
N PRO A 274 -3.40 20.31 15.74
CA PRO A 274 -2.39 20.85 14.83
C PRO A 274 -1.18 21.38 15.59
N SER A 275 0.02 21.01 15.16
CA SER A 275 1.28 21.54 15.68
C SER A 275 2.35 21.48 14.60
N THR A 276 3.33 22.39 14.67
CA THR A 276 4.44 22.46 13.72
C THR A 276 5.26 21.18 13.70
N THR A 277 5.50 20.56 14.86
CA THR A 277 6.24 19.29 14.96
C THR A 277 5.52 18.16 14.23
N ARG A 278 4.20 18.02 14.42
CA ARG A 278 3.40 16.97 13.73
C ARG A 278 3.34 17.22 12.22
N TYR A 279 3.19 18.48 11.82
CA TYR A 279 3.24 18.85 10.41
C TYR A 279 4.62 18.57 9.80
N GLY A 280 5.70 18.93 10.48
CA GLY A 280 7.07 18.66 10.04
C GLY A 280 7.34 17.16 9.87
N ALA A 281 6.92 16.34 10.82
CA ALA A 281 7.03 14.88 10.72
C ALA A 281 6.20 14.32 9.54
N MET A 282 4.96 14.80 9.36
CA MET A 282 4.11 14.43 8.22
C MET A 282 4.74 14.84 6.87
N PHE A 283 5.29 16.05 6.77
CA PHE A 283 5.94 16.55 5.57
C PHE A 283 7.22 15.77 5.25
N ALA A 284 8.06 15.50 6.26
CA ALA A 284 9.26 14.68 6.10
C ALA A 284 8.93 13.26 5.65
N LEU A 285 7.93 12.60 6.26
CA LEU A 285 7.47 11.28 5.84
C LEU A 285 6.92 11.28 4.42
N SER A 286 6.28 12.36 3.99
CA SER A 286 5.85 12.51 2.59
C SER A 286 7.03 12.56 1.62
N ILE A 287 8.11 13.29 1.96
CA ILE A 287 9.33 13.34 1.14
C ILE A 287 9.98 11.96 1.08
N VAL A 288 10.14 11.31 2.23
CA VAL A 288 10.68 9.94 2.34
C VAL A 288 9.86 8.99 1.47
N LEU A 289 8.53 8.99 1.60
CA LEU A 289 7.62 8.17 0.80
C LEU A 289 7.72 8.45 -0.70
N PHE A 290 7.86 9.70 -1.11
CA PHE A 290 8.06 10.06 -2.51
C PHE A 290 9.36 9.46 -3.07
N LEU A 291 10.45 9.51 -2.29
CA LEU A 291 11.76 8.96 -2.68
C LEU A 291 11.85 7.43 -2.58
N THR A 292 10.98 6.80 -1.79
CA THR A 292 10.88 5.33 -1.70
C THR A 292 10.00 4.77 -2.81
N HIS A 293 8.77 5.28 -2.94
CA HIS A 293 7.81 4.75 -3.90
C HIS A 293 6.78 5.82 -4.33
N PRO A 294 7.00 6.52 -5.47
CA PRO A 294 6.17 7.64 -5.90
C PRO A 294 4.71 7.24 -6.19
N TRP A 295 4.46 5.99 -6.62
CA TRP A 295 3.09 5.53 -6.84
C TRP A 295 2.29 5.39 -5.54
N THR A 296 2.92 4.86 -4.47
CA THR A 296 2.28 4.84 -3.14
C THR A 296 2.05 6.27 -2.65
N TRP A 297 3.03 7.15 -2.86
CA TRP A 297 2.91 8.57 -2.52
C TRP A 297 1.69 9.22 -3.19
N VAL A 298 1.52 9.09 -4.51
CA VAL A 298 0.38 9.67 -5.24
C VAL A 298 -0.94 9.18 -4.65
N LEU A 299 -1.08 7.88 -4.40
CA LEU A 299 -2.31 7.33 -3.82
C LEU A 299 -2.60 7.90 -2.43
N ILE A 300 -1.61 7.91 -1.55
CA ILE A 300 -1.78 8.37 -0.16
C ILE A 300 -2.06 9.87 -0.09
N ILE A 301 -1.36 10.68 -0.88
CA ILE A 301 -1.61 12.13 -0.96
C ILE A 301 -2.97 12.42 -1.58
N THR A 302 -3.40 11.65 -2.59
CA THR A 302 -4.75 11.78 -3.15
C THR A 302 -5.81 11.48 -2.10
N THR A 303 -5.70 10.37 -1.36
CA THR A 303 -6.62 10.05 -0.26
C THR A 303 -6.62 11.14 0.82
N SER A 304 -5.44 11.68 1.15
CA SER A 304 -5.29 12.75 2.15
C SER A 304 -5.92 14.07 1.68
N LEU A 305 -5.87 14.37 0.38
CA LEU A 305 -6.55 15.51 -0.22
C LEU A 305 -8.07 15.35 -0.12
N PHE A 306 -8.61 14.18 -0.47
CA PHE A 306 -10.05 13.91 -0.30
C PHE A 306 -10.49 14.03 1.16
N PHE A 307 -9.70 13.51 2.09
CA PHE A 307 -9.93 13.66 3.52
C PHE A 307 -9.91 15.14 3.95
N ALA A 308 -8.90 15.91 3.52
CA ALA A 308 -8.78 17.33 3.83
C ALA A 308 -9.93 18.17 3.26
N VAL A 309 -10.36 17.89 2.02
CA VAL A 309 -11.53 18.52 1.38
C VAL A 309 -12.81 18.19 2.14
N SER A 310 -12.97 16.94 2.58
CA SER A 310 -14.14 16.51 3.36
C SER A 310 -14.20 17.24 4.71
N LEU A 311 -13.07 17.28 5.44
CA LEU A 311 -12.97 18.02 6.70
C LEU A 311 -13.19 19.52 6.51
N TRP A 312 -12.70 20.11 5.42
CA TRP A 312 -12.93 21.52 5.12
C TRP A 312 -14.43 21.81 4.87
N LYS A 313 -15.13 20.93 4.14
CA LYS A 313 -16.57 21.09 3.90
C LYS A 313 -17.38 21.06 5.21
N GLU A 314 -16.98 20.22 6.15
CA GLU A 314 -17.68 20.05 7.43
C GLU A 314 -17.32 21.15 8.45
N THR A 315 -16.03 21.43 8.63
CA THR A 315 -15.54 22.32 9.70
C THR A 315 -15.32 23.76 9.24
N ARG A 316 -15.28 24.02 7.93
CA ARG A 316 -14.84 25.28 7.29
C ARG A 316 -13.42 25.72 7.61
N ARG A 317 -12.64 24.90 8.32
CA ARG A 317 -11.21 25.15 8.61
C ARG A 317 -10.34 24.65 7.46
N SER A 318 -9.52 25.53 6.90
CA SER A 318 -8.68 25.22 5.73
C SER A 318 -7.29 24.67 6.07
N ILE A 319 -6.97 24.46 7.36
CA ILE A 319 -5.63 24.06 7.80
C ILE A 319 -5.17 22.75 7.13
N HIS A 320 -6.01 21.71 7.12
CA HIS A 320 -5.67 20.42 6.47
C HIS A 320 -5.48 20.57 4.97
N LEU A 321 -6.34 21.35 4.31
CA LEU A 321 -6.25 21.57 2.87
C LEU A 321 -4.96 22.32 2.51
N LYS A 322 -4.63 23.39 3.24
CA LYS A 322 -3.37 24.13 3.07
C LYS A 322 -2.15 23.22 3.29
N SER A 323 -2.16 22.42 4.36
CA SER A 323 -1.07 21.48 4.65
C SER A 323 -0.86 20.46 3.52
N VAL A 324 -1.93 19.85 3.00
CA VAL A 324 -1.82 18.88 1.91
C VAL A 324 -1.39 19.55 0.60
N ILE A 325 -1.88 20.75 0.30
CA ILE A 325 -1.42 21.53 -0.87
C ILE A 325 0.09 21.80 -0.79
N VAL A 326 0.60 22.22 0.36
CA VAL A 326 2.04 22.45 0.55
C VAL A 326 2.84 21.16 0.39
N ILE A 327 2.33 20.03 0.88
CA ILE A 327 2.94 18.71 0.65
C ILE A 327 3.01 18.38 -0.85
N ILE A 328 1.92 18.60 -1.60
CA ILE A 328 1.88 18.37 -3.06
C ILE A 328 2.89 19.28 -3.76
N SER A 329 2.91 20.57 -3.43
CA SER A 329 3.88 21.52 -3.98
C SER A 329 5.32 21.10 -3.67
N GLY A 330 5.59 20.64 -2.43
CA GLY A 330 6.89 20.13 -2.03
C GLY A 330 7.32 18.89 -2.84
N GLY A 331 6.41 17.96 -3.10
CA GLY A 331 6.66 16.80 -3.96
C GLY A 331 6.99 17.18 -5.41
N ILE A 332 6.25 18.14 -5.98
CA ILE A 332 6.53 18.66 -7.34
C ILE A 332 7.90 19.34 -7.40
N VAL A 333 8.22 20.19 -6.41
CA VAL A 333 9.53 20.84 -6.32
C VAL A 333 10.65 19.80 -6.21
N LEU A 334 10.45 18.76 -5.38
CA LEU A 334 11.42 17.68 -5.21
C LEU A 334 11.66 16.92 -6.52
N ASP A 335 10.61 16.63 -7.28
CA ASP A 335 10.74 15.94 -8.59
C ASP A 335 11.54 16.76 -9.60
N VAL A 336 11.27 18.08 -9.66
CA VAL A 336 12.01 19.02 -10.51
C VAL A 336 13.47 19.13 -10.08
N LEU A 337 13.73 19.26 -8.78
CA LEU A 337 15.08 19.35 -8.22
C LEU A 337 15.88 18.07 -8.47
N LYS A 338 15.26 16.91 -8.27
CA LYS A 338 15.88 15.63 -8.58
C LYS A 338 16.26 15.57 -10.06
N SER A 339 15.33 15.94 -10.94
CA SER A 339 15.57 15.94 -12.38
C SER A 339 16.66 16.92 -12.79
N SER A 340 16.72 18.13 -12.22
CA SER A 340 17.73 19.13 -12.59
C SER A 340 19.13 18.79 -12.06
N VAL A 341 19.23 18.37 -10.79
CA VAL A 341 20.51 18.08 -10.14
C VAL A 341 21.16 16.84 -10.74
N PHE A 342 20.38 15.79 -10.99
CA PHE A 342 20.95 14.49 -11.37
C PHE A 342 20.96 14.24 -12.89
N ALA A 343 20.07 14.86 -13.68
CA ALA A 343 20.11 14.69 -15.15
C ALA A 343 21.22 15.54 -15.82
N GLN A 344 21.60 16.69 -15.24
CA GLN A 344 22.66 17.52 -15.79
C GLN A 344 24.05 16.87 -15.70
N CYS A 345 24.26 15.95 -14.75
CA CYS A 345 25.55 15.26 -14.57
C CYS A 345 25.83 14.12 -15.58
N VAL A 346 24.84 13.68 -16.37
CA VAL A 346 25.05 12.64 -17.41
C VAL A 346 25.59 13.23 -18.71
N CYS A 347 25.48 14.55 -18.89
CA CYS A 347 25.89 15.26 -20.10
C CYS A 347 27.20 16.04 -19.85
N ASN A 348 28.35 15.38 -19.82
CA ASN A 348 29.65 16.04 -20.01
C ASN A 348 30.73 15.06 -20.52
N PRO A 349 31.81 15.50 -21.19
CA PRO A 349 31.89 16.12 -22.51
C PRO A 349 32.80 15.34 -23.48
N ASN A 350 33.25 14.13 -23.15
CA ASN A 350 34.25 13.43 -23.93
C ASN A 350 33.64 12.47 -24.95
N GLY A 351 33.44 13.03 -26.15
CA GLY A 351 33.25 12.38 -27.45
C GLY A 351 33.68 10.92 -27.59
N SER A 352 32.80 10.00 -27.22
CA SER A 352 32.81 8.63 -27.74
C SER A 352 31.37 8.18 -27.90
N ARG A 353 30.88 8.25 -29.15
CA ARG A 353 29.57 7.73 -29.55
C ARG A 353 29.58 6.21 -29.46
N GLY A 354 29.40 5.68 -28.24
CA GLY A 354 28.93 4.31 -28.06
C GLY A 354 27.45 4.25 -28.44
N LEU A 355 27.11 3.47 -29.47
CA LEU A 355 25.75 3.11 -29.83
C LEU A 355 25.14 2.19 -28.75
N GLY A 356 24.90 2.74 -27.56
CA GLY A 356 24.22 2.08 -26.44
C GLY A 356 22.78 2.54 -26.37
N ASN A 357 21.88 1.76 -26.96
CA ASN A 357 20.45 1.65 -26.69
C ASN A 357 19.72 2.91 -26.13
N LYS A 358 19.49 3.93 -26.98
CA LYS A 358 18.68 5.14 -26.71
C LYS A 358 17.17 4.87 -26.54
N GLY A 359 16.74 3.62 -26.37
CA GLY A 359 15.32 3.23 -26.39
C GLY A 359 14.54 3.47 -25.10
N ALA A 360 15.22 3.62 -23.94
CA ALA A 360 14.54 3.59 -22.65
C ALA A 360 14.09 4.97 -22.13
N TYR A 361 14.83 6.05 -22.40
CA TYR A 361 14.53 7.37 -21.85
C TYR A 361 13.35 8.09 -22.54
N ASN A 362 13.01 7.70 -23.78
CA ASN A 362 12.00 8.39 -24.59
C ASN A 362 10.55 7.96 -24.32
N ARG A 363 10.29 7.05 -23.38
CA ARG A 363 8.94 6.50 -23.17
C ARG A 363 8.20 7.06 -21.94
N ALA A 364 8.90 7.73 -21.02
CA ALA A 364 8.28 8.29 -19.80
C ALA A 364 8.04 9.81 -19.84
N SER A 365 8.69 10.53 -20.76
CA SER A 365 8.49 11.97 -20.95
C SER A 365 8.17 12.17 -22.42
N GLY A 366 7.00 12.68 -22.78
CA GLY A 366 6.55 12.87 -24.17
C GLY A 366 7.34 13.94 -24.95
N LEU A 367 8.66 13.88 -24.93
CA LEU A 367 9.59 14.77 -25.61
C LEU A 367 10.39 13.94 -26.61
N PHE A 368 9.98 13.97 -27.88
CA PHE A 368 10.81 13.48 -28.98
C PHE A 368 11.81 14.56 -29.38
N LEU A 369 13.10 14.23 -29.36
CA LEU A 369 14.13 15.03 -30.00
C LEU A 369 14.12 14.77 -31.50
N ASP A 370 13.85 15.80 -32.30
CA ASP A 370 14.19 15.81 -33.72
C ASP A 370 15.72 15.80 -33.90
N GLN A 371 16.21 15.24 -35.01
CA GLN A 371 17.61 15.10 -35.39
C GLN A 371 18.39 16.44 -35.44
N SER A 372 17.70 17.57 -35.32
CA SER A 372 18.30 18.91 -35.29
C SER A 372 18.61 19.45 -33.87
N GLY A 373 18.33 18.70 -32.79
CA GLY A 373 18.76 19.07 -31.44
C GLY A 373 18.12 20.34 -30.85
N ARG A 374 16.98 20.78 -31.38
CA ARG A 374 16.22 21.92 -30.83
C ARG A 374 15.00 21.45 -30.04
N CYS A 375 14.86 21.93 -28.81
CA CYS A 375 13.67 21.74 -27.98
C CYS A 375 12.48 22.47 -28.60
N ALA A 376 11.58 21.73 -29.25
CA ALA A 376 10.27 22.23 -29.66
C ALA A 376 9.18 21.49 -28.88
N ALA A 377 8.46 22.21 -28.02
CA ALA A 377 7.27 21.69 -27.37
C ALA A 377 6.13 21.60 -28.40
N LEU A 378 6.01 20.47 -29.08
CA LEU A 378 4.86 20.17 -29.93
C LEU A 378 3.80 19.41 -29.11
N TYR A 379 2.87 20.14 -28.49
CA TYR A 379 1.59 19.56 -28.12
C TYR A 379 0.84 19.16 -29.39
N SER A 380 0.55 17.86 -29.54
CA SER A 380 -0.31 17.39 -30.62
C SER A 380 -1.68 18.06 -30.54
N ARG A 381 -2.00 18.90 -31.53
CA ARG A 381 -3.29 19.60 -31.70
C ARG A 381 -4.51 18.68 -31.74
N ARG A 382 -4.34 17.35 -31.83
CA ARG A 382 -5.45 16.38 -31.90
C ARG A 382 -6.09 16.07 -30.55
N THR A 383 -5.35 16.14 -29.45
CA THR A 383 -5.87 15.78 -28.11
C THR A 383 -6.64 16.92 -27.43
N ILE A 384 -6.44 18.17 -27.86
CA ILE A 384 -7.14 19.35 -27.30
C ILE A 384 -8.58 19.48 -27.82
N ARG A 385 -8.91 18.93 -29.01
CA ARG A 385 -10.29 18.97 -29.52
C ARG A 385 -11.24 17.99 -28.82
N GLU A 386 -10.74 16.87 -28.30
CA GLU A 386 -11.58 15.89 -27.59
C GLU A 386 -11.83 16.25 -26.12
N LEU A 387 -10.97 17.08 -25.52
CA LEU A 387 -11.18 17.65 -24.18
C LEU A 387 -12.06 18.92 -24.17
N ALA A 388 -12.40 19.43 -25.36
CA ALA A 388 -13.24 20.62 -25.55
C ALA A 388 -14.69 20.27 -25.96
N ASP A 389 -15.13 19.01 -25.84
CA ASP A 389 -16.54 18.66 -26.04
C ASP A 389 -17.37 19.13 -24.82
N PRO A 390 -18.30 20.09 -24.98
CA PRO A 390 -19.16 20.58 -23.90
C PRO A 390 -20.05 19.48 -23.29
N ARG A 391 -20.22 18.34 -23.96
CA ARG A 391 -21.06 17.22 -23.49
C ARG A 391 -20.44 16.45 -22.32
N ALA A 392 -19.12 16.49 -22.14
CA ALA A 392 -18.44 15.88 -21.00
C ALA A 392 -18.66 16.65 -19.68
N TRP A 393 -18.91 17.96 -19.76
CA TRP A 393 -19.20 18.81 -18.60
C TRP A 393 -20.65 18.68 -18.09
N THR A 394 -21.57 18.16 -18.92
CA THR A 394 -22.98 17.99 -18.56
C THR A 394 -23.18 16.97 -17.44
N ILE A 395 -22.29 15.97 -17.31
CA ILE A 395 -22.37 14.95 -16.24
C ILE A 395 -21.88 15.50 -14.89
N VAL A 396 -20.91 16.43 -14.90
CA VAL A 396 -20.37 17.06 -13.68
C VAL A 396 -21.30 18.17 -13.16
N CYS A 397 -21.95 18.93 -14.05
CA CYS A 397 -22.95 19.92 -13.65
C CYS A 397 -24.22 19.27 -13.04
N LEU A 398 -24.61 18.06 -13.46
CA LEU A 398 -25.75 17.35 -12.87
C LEU A 398 -25.52 17.01 -11.37
N CYS A 399 -24.27 16.82 -10.95
CA CYS A 399 -23.92 16.55 -9.54
C CYS A 399 -24.13 17.77 -8.62
N VAL A 400 -24.07 19.00 -9.15
CA VAL A 400 -24.24 20.22 -8.33
C VAL A 400 -25.71 20.66 -8.27
N THR A 401 -26.49 20.43 -9.33
CA THR A 401 -27.91 20.84 -9.37
C THR A 401 -28.82 19.93 -8.54
N ILE A 402 -28.53 18.62 -8.44
CA ILE A 402 -29.35 17.67 -7.66
C ILE A 402 -29.24 17.93 -6.14
N GLN A 403 -28.13 18.52 -5.67
CA GLN A 403 -27.95 18.82 -4.24
C GLN A 403 -28.71 20.08 -3.80
N ARG A 404 -29.09 20.97 -4.73
CA ARG A 404 -29.93 22.15 -4.45
C ARG A 404 -31.43 21.85 -4.44
N SER A 405 -31.89 20.79 -5.11
CA SER A 405 -33.32 20.44 -5.18
C SER A 405 -33.87 19.70 -3.95
N VAL A 406 -33.04 19.33 -2.96
CA VAL A 406 -33.45 18.56 -1.77
C VAL A 406 -33.54 19.45 -0.51
N ARG A 407 -33.44 20.77 -0.64
CA ARG A 407 -33.75 21.73 0.44
C ARG A 407 -34.59 22.88 -0.10
N ALA A 408 -35.87 22.62 -0.30
CA ALA A 408 -36.90 23.64 -0.17
C ALA A 408 -37.73 23.30 1.07
N PRO A 409 -38.02 24.26 1.97
CA PRO A 409 -38.77 23.99 3.19
C PRO A 409 -40.26 23.87 2.90
N ALA A 410 -40.92 22.96 3.60
CA ALA A 410 -42.26 23.16 4.14
C ALA A 410 -42.14 23.14 5.66
#